data_AF-A0A9X1IQM4-F1
#
_entry.id   AF-A0A9X1IQM4-F1
#
_cell.length_a   1.000
_cell.length_b   1.000
_cell.length_c   1.000
_cell.angle_alpha   90.00
_cell.angle_beta   90.00
_cell.angle_gamma   90.00
#
_symmetry.space_group_name_H-M   'P 1'
#
loop_
_entity.id
_entity.type
_entity.pdbx_description
1 polymer ?
#
loop_
_entity_poly.entity_id
_entity_poly.type
_entity_poly.pdbx_seq_one_letter_code
_entity_poly.pdbx_strand_id
1 'polypeptide(L)'
;MFQLSSTMAGTIDLGAPGFYIIGVNTGSAGPSPFAGIGQPNVIFNTVIRINKVGASTVNGHNLTPSFAGDTFDVWVPLSFLPAAANGFTPIDYGFNIWPRSGAGGTEVISDFAPNNANLTAVPEPASWALMIGGLALAGGMMRRRVARVAFA
;
A
#
# COMPACT_ATOMS: atom_id res chain seq x y z
N MET A 1 2.65 16.17 -1.07
CA MET A 1 1.43 15.36 -1.18
C MET A 1 1.80 14.05 -1.85
N PHE A 2 1.15 12.94 -1.50
CA PHE A 2 1.37 11.65 -2.13
C PHE A 2 0.02 10.95 -2.36
N GLN A 3 0.00 10.00 -3.29
CA GLN A 3 -1.15 9.11 -3.49
C GLN A 3 -0.90 7.82 -2.74
N LEU A 4 -1.91 7.33 -2.05
CA LEU A 4 -1.95 5.97 -1.54
C LEU A 4 -2.98 5.19 -2.34
N SER A 5 -2.56 4.03 -2.84
CA SER A 5 -3.41 3.10 -3.59
C SER A 5 -3.27 1.71 -2.99
N SER A 6 -4.37 0.96 -2.95
CA SER A 6 -4.34 -0.44 -2.53
C SER A 6 -5.41 -1.23 -3.26
N THR A 7 -5.02 -2.44 -3.70
CA THR A 7 -5.91 -3.43 -4.31
C THR A 7 -6.12 -4.58 -3.32
N MET A 8 -7.37 -4.95 -3.09
CA MET A 8 -7.76 -6.07 -2.22
C MET A 8 -7.93 -7.36 -3.04
N ALA A 9 -7.98 -8.50 -2.36
CA ALA A 9 -8.22 -9.79 -3.03
C ALA A 9 -9.63 -9.94 -3.64
N GLY A 10 -10.55 -9.01 -3.34
CA GLY A 10 -11.90 -9.00 -3.88
C GLY A 10 -12.53 -7.61 -3.79
N THR A 11 -13.68 -7.46 -4.45
CA THR A 11 -14.41 -6.18 -4.53
C THR A 11 -14.65 -5.58 -3.16
N ILE A 12 -14.40 -4.28 -3.03
CA ILE A 12 -14.70 -3.51 -1.83
C ILE A 12 -16.22 -3.29 -1.79
N ASP A 13 -16.91 -4.01 -0.91
CA ASP A 13 -18.32 -3.78 -0.64
C ASP A 13 -18.50 -2.49 0.19
N LEU A 14 -19.03 -1.44 -0.46
CA LEU A 14 -19.33 -0.14 0.14
C LEU A 14 -20.64 -0.13 0.95
N GLY A 15 -21.49 -1.16 0.82
CA GLY A 15 -22.69 -1.33 1.61
C GLY A 15 -22.43 -1.99 2.98
N ALA A 16 -21.30 -2.69 3.11
CA ALA A 16 -20.89 -3.33 4.35
C ALA A 16 -20.15 -2.37 5.30
N PRO A 17 -20.33 -2.52 6.63
CA PRO A 17 -19.54 -1.77 7.59
C PRO A 17 -18.06 -2.14 7.51
N GLY A 18 -17.20 -1.24 7.98
CA GLY A 18 -15.77 -1.45 8.08
C GLY A 18 -14.94 -0.35 7.41
N PHE A 19 -13.64 -0.45 7.62
CA PHE A 19 -12.67 0.54 7.17
C PHE A 19 -11.28 -0.09 7.06
N TYR A 20 -10.39 0.58 6.34
CA TYR A 20 -8.98 0.21 6.26
C TYR A 20 -8.17 1.19 7.11
N ILE A 21 -7.23 0.66 7.88
CA ILE A 21 -6.26 1.46 8.62
C ILE A 21 -4.92 1.33 7.92
N ILE A 22 -4.35 2.46 7.51
CA ILE A 22 -2.97 2.55 7.05
C ILE A 22 -2.12 3.01 8.22
N GLY A 23 -1.22 2.16 8.71
CA GLY A 23 -0.16 2.57 9.61
C GLY A 23 0.92 3.32 8.83
N VAL A 24 1.37 4.47 9.34
CA VAL A 24 2.48 5.23 8.75
C VAL A 24 3.59 5.39 9.78
N ASN A 25 4.81 5.01 9.40
CA ASN A 25 6.02 5.20 10.17
C ASN A 25 6.79 6.38 9.58
N THR A 26 6.80 7.49 10.31
CA THR A 26 7.48 8.74 9.95
C THR A 26 8.85 8.89 10.62
N GLY A 27 9.35 7.81 11.23
CA GLY A 27 10.62 7.76 11.94
C GLY A 27 10.52 8.21 13.41
N SER A 28 9.36 8.67 13.89
CA SER A 28 9.19 9.14 15.27
C SER A 28 8.91 8.00 16.25
N ALA A 29 9.50 8.06 17.45
CA ALA A 29 9.20 7.16 18.57
C ALA A 29 7.91 7.53 19.34
N GLY A 30 7.13 8.50 18.85
CA GLY A 30 5.91 9.02 19.48
C GLY A 30 4.76 8.02 19.55
N PRO A 31 3.78 8.25 20.44
CA PRO A 31 2.94 7.21 21.06
C PRO A 31 2.36 6.27 20.01
N SER A 32 2.74 5.00 20.08
CA SER A 32 2.14 3.96 19.27
C SER A 32 0.63 3.99 19.55
N PRO A 33 -0.22 4.44 18.61
CA PRO A 33 -1.66 4.54 18.84
C PRO A 33 -2.31 3.16 19.09
N PHE A 34 -1.51 2.11 18.98
CA PHE A 34 -1.85 0.72 19.16
C PHE A 34 -1.59 0.19 20.57
N ALA A 35 -0.90 0.94 21.44
CA ALA A 35 -0.71 0.54 22.85
C ALA A 35 -2.06 0.33 23.57
N GLY A 36 -3.06 1.17 23.27
CA GLY A 36 -4.42 1.08 23.82
C GLY A 36 -5.21 -0.16 23.38
N ILE A 37 -4.74 -0.90 22.36
CA ILE A 37 -5.32 -2.18 21.92
C ILE A 37 -4.39 -3.37 22.23
N GLY A 38 -3.44 -3.21 23.16
CA GLY A 38 -2.52 -4.27 23.58
C GLY A 38 -1.37 -4.52 22.61
N GLN A 39 -1.08 -3.60 21.69
CA GLN A 39 -0.05 -3.72 20.67
C GLN A 39 0.99 -2.59 20.80
N PRO A 40 1.73 -2.48 21.92
CA PRO A 40 2.62 -1.35 22.19
C PRO A 40 3.89 -1.30 21.32
N ASN A 41 4.26 -2.44 20.71
CA ASN A 41 5.49 -2.56 19.93
C ASN A 41 5.34 -2.11 18.47
N VAL A 42 4.12 -1.74 18.04
CA VAL A 42 3.84 -1.33 16.67
C VAL A 42 4.54 0.00 16.35
N ILE A 43 5.40 0.01 15.34
CA ILE A 43 6.27 1.15 14.93
C ILE A 43 5.55 2.29 14.21
N PHE A 44 4.29 2.10 13.82
CA PHE A 44 3.55 3.14 13.10
C PHE A 44 3.06 4.21 14.06
N ASN A 45 3.53 5.44 13.89
CA ASN A 45 3.29 6.55 14.83
C ASN A 45 2.11 7.44 14.43
N THR A 46 1.44 7.14 13.32
CA THR A 46 0.16 7.74 12.92
C THR A 46 -0.63 6.76 12.07
N VAL A 47 -1.93 7.03 11.92
CA VAL A 47 -2.84 6.21 11.11
C VAL A 47 -3.65 7.07 10.15
N ILE A 48 -3.81 6.57 8.94
CA ILE A 48 -4.79 7.06 7.98
C ILE A 48 -5.96 6.08 8.00
N ARG A 49 -7.16 6.56 8.32
CA ARG A 49 -8.39 5.76 8.28
C ARG A 49 -9.11 6.00 6.97
N ILE A 50 -9.26 4.94 6.19
CA ILE A 50 -10.05 4.91 4.96
C ILE A 50 -11.40 4.26 5.27
N ASN A 51 -12.42 5.09 5.44
CA ASN A 51 -13.78 4.63 5.67
C ASN A 51 -14.44 4.28 4.34
N LYS A 52 -15.09 3.12 4.27
CA LYS A 52 -15.93 2.72 3.13
C LYS A 52 -17.18 3.61 3.02
N VAL A 53 -17.67 4.07 4.17
CA VAL A 53 -18.82 4.98 4.30
C VAL A 53 -18.47 6.11 5.26
N GLY A 54 -18.78 7.35 4.88
CA GLY A 54 -18.45 8.54 5.67
C GLY A 54 -17.04 9.08 5.41
N ALA A 55 -16.63 10.09 6.19
CA ALA A 55 -15.37 10.79 5.95
C ALA A 55 -14.17 9.93 6.37
N SER A 56 -13.22 9.74 5.46
CA SER A 56 -11.89 9.21 5.79
C SER A 56 -11.05 10.29 6.46
N THR A 57 -10.11 9.93 7.33
CA THR A 57 -9.37 10.92 8.11
C THR A 57 -7.93 10.54 8.40
N VAL A 58 -7.10 11.56 8.62
CA VAL A 58 -5.76 11.45 9.20
C VAL A 58 -5.52 12.64 10.11
N ASN A 59 -5.15 12.40 11.37
CA ASN A 59 -4.91 13.45 12.39
C ASN A 59 -6.02 14.53 12.44
N GLY A 60 -7.29 14.12 12.29
CA GLY A 60 -8.44 15.03 12.32
C GLY A 60 -8.75 15.77 11.02
N HIS A 61 -7.90 15.64 10.00
CA HIS A 61 -8.17 16.18 8.66
C HIS A 61 -8.97 15.18 7.83
N ASN A 62 -9.98 15.67 7.11
CA ASN A 62 -10.79 14.86 6.20
C ASN A 62 -10.01 14.53 4.92
N LEU A 63 -10.24 13.31 4.43
CA LEU A 63 -9.76 12.79 3.17
C LEU A 63 -10.95 12.27 2.35
N THR A 64 -10.83 12.34 1.03
CA THR A 64 -11.83 11.84 0.09
C THR A 64 -11.23 10.72 -0.75
N PRO A 65 -11.40 9.45 -0.36
CA PRO A 65 -10.96 8.32 -1.18
C PRO A 65 -11.91 8.11 -2.37
N SER A 66 -11.37 7.60 -3.46
CA SER A 66 -12.15 7.00 -4.55
C SER A 66 -12.06 5.48 -4.47
N PHE A 67 -13.15 4.80 -4.79
CA PHE A 67 -13.23 3.33 -4.82
C PHE A 67 -13.61 2.86 -6.22
N ALA A 68 -12.94 1.81 -6.70
CA ALA A 68 -13.24 1.17 -7.98
C ALA A 68 -12.98 -0.34 -7.86
N GLY A 69 -14.05 -1.13 -7.87
CA GLY A 69 -13.95 -2.58 -7.74
C GLY A 69 -13.30 -2.99 -6.41
N ASP A 70 -12.13 -3.61 -6.49
CA ASP A 70 -11.31 -4.08 -5.38
C ASP A 70 -10.26 -3.04 -4.91
N THR A 71 -10.22 -1.87 -5.55
CA THR A 71 -9.18 -0.87 -5.36
C THR A 71 -9.73 0.39 -4.73
N PHE A 72 -8.91 1.04 -3.90
CA PHE A 72 -9.14 2.42 -3.47
C PHE A 72 -7.90 3.28 -3.68
N ASP A 73 -8.14 4.57 -3.89
CA ASP A 73 -7.11 5.59 -4.02
C ASP A 73 -7.45 6.79 -3.14
N VAL A 74 -6.42 7.42 -2.57
CA VAL A 74 -6.58 8.65 -1.80
C VAL A 74 -5.34 9.54 -1.92
N TRP A 75 -5.55 10.84 -2.06
CA TRP A 75 -4.49 11.83 -2.01
C TRP A 75 -4.32 12.34 -0.58
N VAL A 76 -3.09 12.28 -0.07
CA VAL A 76 -2.76 12.65 1.30
C VAL A 76 -1.71 13.78 1.28
N PRO A 77 -2.07 14.99 1.75
CA PRO A 77 -1.11 16.06 1.98
C PRO A 77 -0.06 15.64 3.02
N LEU A 78 1.21 15.91 2.74
CA LEU A 78 2.30 15.60 3.68
C LEU A 78 2.17 16.38 4.99
N SER A 79 1.60 17.59 4.93
CA SER A 79 1.32 18.42 6.09
C SER A 79 0.26 17.85 7.03
N PHE A 80 -0.49 16.83 6.60
CA PHE A 80 -1.45 16.14 7.48
C PHE A 80 -0.80 15.01 8.27
N LEU A 81 0.45 14.62 7.94
CA LEU A 81 1.22 13.65 8.69
C LEU A 81 2.12 14.37 9.71
N PRO A 82 2.55 13.67 10.77
CA PRO A 82 3.60 14.17 11.65
C PRO A 82 4.86 14.53 10.86
N ALA A 83 5.58 15.53 11.35
CA ALA A 83 6.90 15.85 10.81
C ALA A 83 7.82 14.62 10.93
N ALA A 84 8.62 14.41 9.89
CA ALA A 84 9.59 13.34 9.86
C ALA A 84 10.59 13.48 11.02
N ALA A 85 11.00 12.37 11.61
CA ALA A 85 11.92 12.35 12.75
C ALA A 85 13.08 11.37 12.51
N ASN A 86 14.11 11.44 13.34
CA ASN A 86 15.27 10.53 13.30
C ASN A 86 15.96 10.45 11.93
N GLY A 87 16.04 11.60 11.24
CA GLY A 87 16.67 11.69 9.92
C GLY A 87 15.81 11.20 8.76
N PHE A 88 14.57 10.78 9.02
CA PHE A 88 13.63 10.46 7.95
C PHE A 88 13.32 11.73 7.15
N THR A 89 13.09 11.53 5.88
CA THR A 89 12.39 12.43 4.99
C THR A 89 11.11 11.72 4.52
N PRO A 90 10.17 12.41 3.85
CA PRO A 90 8.96 11.77 3.36
C PRO A 90 9.17 10.52 2.47
N ILE A 91 10.34 10.39 1.82
CA ILE A 91 10.67 9.19 1.01
C ILE A 91 10.98 7.97 1.86
N ASP A 92 11.36 8.17 3.13
CA ASP A 92 11.73 7.11 4.07
C ASP A 92 10.52 6.57 4.83
N TYR A 93 9.33 7.16 4.61
CA TYR A 93 8.13 6.77 5.32
C TYR A 93 7.76 5.32 5.01
N GLY A 94 7.47 4.56 6.08
CA GLY A 94 7.02 3.19 6.01
C GLY A 94 5.51 3.07 6.13
N PHE A 95 4.93 2.04 5.49
CA PHE A 95 3.48 1.85 5.46
C PHE A 95 3.10 0.40 5.78
N ASN A 96 1.93 0.21 6.40
CA ASN A 96 1.23 -1.07 6.45
C ASN A 96 -0.29 -0.85 6.40
N ILE A 97 -1.07 -1.88 6.09
CA ILE A 97 -2.51 -1.82 5.92
C ILE A 97 -3.21 -2.95 6.70
N TRP A 98 -4.28 -2.59 7.42
CA TRP A 98 -5.12 -3.55 8.12
C TRP A 98 -6.60 -3.30 7.83
N PRO A 99 -7.30 -4.28 7.22
CA PRO A 99 -8.75 -4.25 7.11
C PRO A 99 -9.43 -4.44 8.47
N ARG A 100 -10.50 -3.69 8.71
CA ARG A 100 -11.30 -3.78 9.94
C ARG A 100 -12.78 -3.89 9.62
N SER A 101 -13.47 -4.82 10.28
CA SER A 101 -14.92 -4.98 10.16
C SER A 101 -15.72 -3.96 10.98
N GLY A 102 -15.07 -3.29 11.94
CA GLY A 102 -15.70 -2.26 12.78
C GLY A 102 -14.73 -1.58 13.75
N ALA A 103 -15.28 -0.74 14.62
CA ALA A 103 -14.57 -0.17 15.76
C ALA A 103 -14.50 -1.19 16.91
N GLY A 104 -13.36 -1.30 17.59
CA GLY A 104 -13.12 -2.30 18.64
C GLY A 104 -11.63 -2.53 18.91
N GLY A 105 -11.32 -3.58 19.66
CA GLY A 105 -9.97 -4.09 19.87
C GLY A 105 -9.42 -4.83 18.64
N THR A 106 -8.59 -5.85 18.85
CA THR A 106 -7.98 -6.64 17.78
C THR A 106 -8.94 -7.64 17.13
N GLU A 107 -10.04 -7.98 17.81
CA GLU A 107 -11.06 -8.94 17.37
C GLU A 107 -11.80 -8.55 16.08
N VAL A 108 -11.77 -7.27 15.72
CA VAL A 108 -12.36 -6.74 14.47
C VAL A 108 -11.35 -6.58 13.35
N ILE A 109 -10.09 -6.97 13.57
CA ILE A 109 -9.02 -6.90 12.59
C ILE A 109 -8.86 -8.27 11.96
N SER A 110 -9.08 -8.37 10.64
CA SER A 110 -9.07 -9.66 9.94
C SER A 110 -7.69 -10.30 9.90
N ASP A 111 -6.65 -9.47 9.80
CA ASP A 111 -5.25 -9.86 9.90
C ASP A 111 -4.43 -8.68 10.44
N PHE A 112 -3.67 -8.90 11.50
CA PHE A 112 -2.76 -7.91 12.08
C PHE A 112 -1.30 -8.19 11.71
N ALA A 113 -1.03 -8.95 10.65
CA ALA A 113 0.31 -9.23 10.14
C ALA A 113 0.68 -8.30 8.96
N PRO A 114 1.95 -7.88 8.83
CA PRO A 114 2.99 -7.91 9.85
C PRO A 114 2.81 -6.74 10.85
N ASN A 115 2.54 -7.07 12.12
CA ASN A 115 2.26 -6.14 13.22
C ASN A 115 3.38 -5.11 13.49
N ASN A 116 4.61 -5.38 13.06
CA ASN A 116 5.73 -4.47 13.27
C ASN A 116 6.71 -4.35 12.11
N ALA A 117 6.23 -4.53 10.88
CA ALA A 117 7.05 -4.34 9.70
C ALA A 117 6.31 -3.51 8.67
N ASN A 118 7.07 -2.70 7.93
CA ASN A 118 6.58 -2.06 6.74
C ASN A 118 6.24 -3.14 5.70
N LEU A 119 5.19 -2.92 4.91
CA LEU A 119 5.05 -3.61 3.65
C LEU A 119 6.30 -3.31 2.83
N THR A 120 7.00 -4.37 2.44
CA THR A 120 8.14 -4.23 1.56
C THR A 120 7.62 -3.99 0.16
N ALA A 121 8.20 -3.00 -0.53
CA ALA A 121 7.95 -2.85 -1.95
C ALA A 121 8.29 -4.18 -2.61
N VAL A 122 7.31 -4.84 -3.22
CA VAL A 122 7.58 -5.97 -4.08
C VAL A 122 8.31 -5.39 -5.28
N PRO A 123 9.57 -5.77 -5.52
CA PRO A 123 10.24 -5.29 -6.70
C PRO A 123 9.36 -5.65 -7.91
N GLU A 124 9.19 -4.71 -8.83
CA GLU A 124 8.71 -5.03 -10.17
C GLU A 124 9.86 -5.21 -11.19
N PRO A 125 10.75 -6.23 -11.15
CA PRO A 125 11.72 -6.43 -12.23
C PRO A 125 11.58 -7.78 -12.94
N ALA A 126 10.82 -8.75 -12.41
CA ALA A 126 10.74 -10.07 -13.03
C ALA A 126 9.82 -10.06 -14.26
N SER A 127 8.66 -9.39 -14.18
CA SER A 127 7.70 -9.32 -15.30
C SER A 127 8.30 -8.59 -16.50
N TRP A 128 9.01 -7.48 -16.27
CA TRP A 128 9.73 -6.75 -17.33
C TRP A 128 10.88 -7.56 -17.89
N ALA A 129 11.68 -8.21 -17.06
CA ALA A 129 12.77 -9.08 -17.52
C ALA A 129 12.25 -10.26 -18.34
N LEU A 130 11.13 -10.88 -17.93
CA LEU A 130 10.46 -11.96 -18.67
C LEU A 130 9.86 -11.47 -19.98
N MET A 131 9.22 -10.29 -19.98
CA MET A 131 8.66 -9.69 -21.19
C MET A 131 9.76 -9.34 -22.19
N ILE A 132 10.81 -8.63 -21.75
CA ILE A 132 11.96 -8.26 -22.59
C ILE A 132 12.67 -9.52 -23.07
N GLY A 133 12.90 -10.50 -22.19
CA GLY A 133 13.51 -11.77 -22.54
C GLY A 133 12.69 -12.55 -23.57
N GLY A 134 11.38 -12.63 -23.39
CA GLY A 134 10.45 -13.28 -24.33
C GLY A 134 10.44 -12.61 -25.70
N LEU A 135 10.36 -11.28 -25.74
CA LEU A 135 10.39 -10.51 -27.00
C LEU A 135 11.76 -10.64 -27.71
N ALA A 136 12.86 -10.60 -26.96
CA ALA A 136 14.20 -10.77 -27.51
C ALA A 136 14.40 -12.18 -28.12
N LEU A 137 13.91 -13.22 -27.44
CA LEU A 137 13.94 -14.59 -27.97
C LEU A 137 13.09 -14.74 -29.24
N ALA A 138 11.86 -14.22 -29.23
CA ALA A 138 10.98 -14.25 -30.40
C ALA A 138 11.60 -13.53 -31.61
N GLY A 139 12.10 -12.30 -31.41
CA GLY A 139 12.79 -11.53 -32.45
C GLY A 139 14.05 -12.23 -32.96
N GLY A 140 14.84 -12.82 -32.06
CA GLY A 140 16.04 -13.59 -32.41
C GLY A 140 15.72 -14.83 -33.27
N MET A 141 14.65 -15.56 -32.94
CA MET A 141 14.20 -16.71 -33.73
C MET A 141 13.68 -16.30 -35.12
N MET A 142 12.93 -15.20 -35.23
CA MET A 142 12.45 -14.68 -36.52
C MET A 142 13.61 -14.24 -37.41
N ARG A 143 14.59 -13.51 -36.86
CA ARG A 143 15.79 -13.05 -37.59
C ARG A 143 16.61 -14.22 -38.15
N ARG A 144 16.70 -15.34 -37.42
CA ARG A 144 17.42 -16.55 -37.88
C ARG A 144 16.76 -17.25 -39.06
N ARG A 145 15.44 -17.11 -39.26
CA ARG A 145 14.72 -17.74 -40.39
C ARG A 145 14.93 -16.98 -41.70
N VAL A 146 15.07 -15.65 -41.66
CA VAL A 146 15.23 -14.81 -42.87
C VAL A 146 16.62 -14.95 -43.50
N ALA A 147 17.65 -15.27 -42.73
CA ALA A 147 19.03 -15.38 -43.23
C ALA A 147 19.34 -16.63 -44.08
N ARG A 148 18.37 -17.56 -44.28
CA ARG A 148 18.54 -18.79 -45.08
C ARG A 148 17.96 -18.66 -46.49
N VAL A 149 18.26 -17.58 -47.21
CA VAL A 149 18.02 -17.51 -48.66
C VAL A 149 19.38 -17.64 -49.34
N ALA A 150 19.72 -18.85 -49.79
CA ALA A 150 20.87 -19.10 -50.66
C ALA A 150 20.41 -18.95 -52.11
N PHE A 151 21.00 -18.01 -52.85
CA PHE A 151 20.85 -17.94 -54.29
C PHE A 151 21.69 -19.05 -54.92
N ALA A 152 21.04 -19.87 -55.76
CA ALA A 152 21.64 -20.94 -56.54
C ALA A 152 22.29 -20.39 -57.83
#